data_AF-A0A1Y2ZXT3-F1
#
_entry.id   AF-A0A1Y2ZXT3-F1
#
_cell.length_a   1.000
_cell.length_b   1.000
_cell.length_c   1.000
_cell.angle_alpha   90.00
_cell.angle_beta   90.00
_cell.angle_gamma   90.00
#
_symmetry.space_group_name_H-M   'P 1'
#
loop_
_entity.id
_entity.type
_entity.pdbx_description
1 polymer ?
#
loop_
_entity_poly.entity_id
_entity_poly.type
_entity_poly.pdbx_seq_one_letter_code
_entity_poly.pdbx_strand_id
1 'polypeptide(L)'
;MHAAKLIDSGGIAMAFIQGPYGVHAMFHLFESWFERSTPMLQNNAISSHELIQGLRELGADPEMRILATPIDLTGLFEPEPVAKLVLSELLSFCLQLEFNLLPAQQRADIIQYVEGGCVEKEGKLLWYLPNAAVYLKL
;
A
#
# COMPACT_ATOMS: atom_id res chain seq x y z
N MET A 1 -12.71 -16.42 -4.70
CA MET A 1 -13.06 -17.85 -4.45
C MET A 1 -12.67 -18.83 -5.55
N HIS A 2 -12.44 -18.43 -6.80
CA HIS A 2 -12.14 -19.40 -7.88
C HIS A 2 -10.90 -20.26 -7.59
N ALA A 3 -9.77 -19.65 -7.20
CA ALA A 3 -8.55 -20.37 -6.83
C ALA A 3 -8.76 -21.34 -5.63
N ALA A 4 -9.53 -20.94 -4.63
CA ALA A 4 -9.85 -21.77 -3.48
C ALA A 4 -10.66 -23.03 -3.87
N LYS A 5 -11.52 -22.95 -4.89
CA LYS A 5 -12.32 -24.10 -5.35
C LYS A 5 -11.50 -25.16 -6.10
N LEU A 6 -10.26 -24.84 -6.47
CA LEU A 6 -9.37 -25.73 -7.22
C LEU A 6 -8.36 -26.45 -6.32
N ILE A 7 -8.39 -26.20 -5.01
CA ILE A 7 -7.47 -26.79 -4.05
C ILE A 7 -8.12 -28.03 -3.45
N ASP A 8 -7.37 -29.13 -3.39
CA ASP A 8 -7.80 -30.38 -2.78
C ASP A 8 -8.11 -30.22 -1.29
N SER A 9 -8.96 -31.10 -0.76
CA SER A 9 -9.32 -31.09 0.67
C SER A 9 -8.07 -31.17 1.56
N GLY A 10 -7.99 -30.27 2.54
CA GLY A 10 -6.82 -30.13 3.42
C GLY A 10 -5.72 -29.23 2.87
N GLY A 11 -5.89 -28.66 1.67
CA GLY A 11 -4.98 -27.68 1.11
C GLY A 11 -5.15 -26.28 1.72
N ILE A 12 -4.14 -25.44 1.49
CA ILE A 12 -4.10 -24.06 1.99
C ILE A 12 -3.91 -23.12 0.81
N ALA A 13 -4.83 -22.18 0.63
CA ALA A 13 -4.62 -21.03 -0.24
C ALA A 13 -3.90 -19.93 0.55
N MET A 14 -2.88 -19.31 -0.05
CA MET A 14 -2.16 -18.18 0.54
C MET A 14 -2.13 -17.01 -0.43
N ALA A 15 -2.35 -15.80 0.09
CA ALA A 15 -2.20 -14.55 -0.65
C ALA A 15 -1.33 -13.56 0.12
N PHE A 16 -0.50 -12.81 -0.60
CA PHE A 16 0.17 -11.62 -0.09
C PHE A 16 -0.53 -10.39 -0.65
N ILE A 17 -0.86 -9.47 0.25
CA ILE A 17 -1.64 -8.28 -0.07
C ILE A 17 -1.17 -7.13 0.84
N GLN A 18 -1.30 -5.89 0.37
CA GLN A 18 -0.92 -4.73 1.17
C GLN A 18 -1.77 -4.65 2.46
N GLY A 19 -1.15 -4.20 3.55
CA GLY A 19 -1.82 -3.85 4.79
C GLY A 19 -2.80 -2.68 4.62
N PRO A 20 -3.63 -2.38 5.63
CA PRO A 20 -4.56 -1.25 5.56
C PRO A 20 -3.88 0.11 5.79
N TYR A 21 -2.58 0.13 6.08
CA TYR A 21 -1.80 1.32 6.43
C TYR A 21 -0.76 1.64 5.36
N GLY A 22 -0.13 2.82 5.48
CA GLY A 22 0.85 3.30 4.51
C GLY A 22 0.17 3.72 3.21
N VAL A 23 0.62 3.18 2.08
CA VAL A 23 0.14 3.55 0.75
C VAL A 23 -1.37 3.33 0.58
N HIS A 24 -1.93 2.25 1.11
CA HIS A 24 -3.37 2.01 0.99
C HIS A 24 -4.20 3.16 1.63
N ALA A 25 -3.76 3.67 2.78
CA ALA A 25 -4.43 4.81 3.42
C ALA A 25 -4.34 6.10 2.59
N MET A 26 -3.22 6.29 1.86
CA MET A 26 -3.05 7.43 0.96
C MET A 26 -4.07 7.41 -0.17
N PHE A 27 -4.48 6.23 -0.63
CA PHE A 27 -5.49 6.14 -1.67
C PHE A 27 -6.79 6.78 -1.22
N HIS A 28 -7.32 6.42 -0.05
CA HIS A 28 -8.53 7.06 0.45
C HIS A 28 -8.40 8.56 0.70
N LEU A 29 -7.23 9.03 1.15
CA LEU A 29 -7.00 10.44 1.46
C LEU A 29 -6.92 11.30 0.19
N PHE A 30 -6.29 10.79 -0.86
CA PHE A 30 -5.96 11.57 -2.06
C PHE A 30 -6.72 11.13 -3.32
N GLU A 31 -7.59 10.11 -3.25
CA GLU A 31 -8.32 9.56 -4.41
C GLU A 31 -9.01 10.63 -5.24
N SER A 32 -9.64 11.61 -4.57
CA SER A 32 -10.35 12.71 -5.21
C SER A 32 -9.48 13.53 -6.17
N TRP A 33 -8.16 13.46 -6.07
CA TRP A 33 -7.22 14.16 -6.95
C TRP A 33 -6.76 13.30 -8.13
N PHE A 34 -6.94 11.98 -8.06
CA PHE A 34 -6.32 11.05 -8.98
C PHE A 34 -7.30 10.46 -10.00
N GLU A 35 -8.62 10.61 -9.79
CA GLU A 35 -9.69 10.11 -10.68
C GLU A 35 -9.54 8.61 -11.05
N ARG A 36 -8.82 7.83 -10.23
CA ARG A 36 -8.47 6.43 -10.51
C ARG A 36 -9.67 5.48 -10.40
N SER A 37 -10.78 5.94 -9.81
CA SER A 37 -12.07 5.24 -9.79
C SER A 37 -12.86 5.33 -11.11
N THR A 38 -12.33 6.00 -12.15
CA THR A 38 -12.94 5.95 -13.48
C THR A 38 -12.69 4.58 -14.13
N PRO A 39 -13.69 3.96 -14.81
CA PRO A 39 -13.61 2.57 -15.28
C PRO A 39 -12.46 2.22 -16.24
N MET A 40 -11.70 3.21 -16.70
CA MET A 40 -10.58 3.03 -17.62
C MET A 40 -9.22 2.82 -16.93
N LEU A 41 -9.14 3.03 -15.61
CA LEU A 41 -7.91 2.81 -14.83
C LEU A 41 -8.16 1.67 -13.85
N GLN A 42 -7.34 0.61 -13.91
CA GLN A 42 -7.42 -0.55 -13.02
C GLN A 42 -6.97 -0.16 -11.61
N ASN A 43 -7.78 0.59 -10.85
CA ASN A 43 -7.51 0.80 -9.43
C ASN A 43 -8.23 -0.26 -8.59
N ASN A 44 -7.63 -1.45 -8.53
CA ASN A 44 -8.08 -2.54 -7.66
C ASN A 44 -7.29 -2.52 -6.33
N ALA A 45 -7.06 -1.34 -5.77
CA ALA A 45 -6.32 -1.21 -4.52
C ALA A 45 -7.15 -1.70 -3.32
N ILE A 46 -7.19 -3.02 -3.16
CA ILE A 46 -7.77 -3.71 -2.02
C ILE A 46 -6.69 -3.94 -0.96
N SER A 47 -7.01 -3.65 0.30
CA SER A 47 -6.19 -4.00 1.45
C SER A 47 -6.48 -5.40 1.97
N SER A 48 -5.54 -5.89 2.77
CA SER A 48 -5.71 -7.10 3.58
C SER A 48 -7.02 -7.13 4.37
N HIS A 49 -7.46 -6.00 4.93
CA HIS A 49 -8.66 -5.98 5.77
C HIS A 49 -9.94 -6.09 4.95
N GLU A 50 -9.99 -5.40 3.80
CA GLU A 50 -11.10 -5.53 2.86
C GLU A 50 -11.18 -6.94 2.27
N LEU A 51 -10.03 -7.56 1.96
CA LEU A 51 -10.00 -8.96 1.51
C LEU A 51 -10.55 -9.91 2.59
N ILE A 52 -10.10 -9.77 3.84
CA ILE A 52 -10.55 -10.59 4.96
C ILE A 52 -12.05 -10.42 5.18
N GLN A 53 -12.54 -9.18 5.16
CA GLN A 53 -13.95 -8.89 5.28
C GLN A 53 -14.76 -9.58 4.17
N GLY A 54 -14.38 -9.41 2.91
CA GLY A 54 -15.07 -10.03 1.79
C GLY A 54 -15.05 -11.56 1.84
N LEU A 55 -13.97 -12.17 2.30
CA LEU A 55 -13.90 -13.63 2.51
C LEU A 55 -14.86 -14.10 3.62
N ARG A 56 -14.95 -13.35 4.73
CA ARG A 56 -15.86 -13.67 5.85
C ARG A 56 -17.33 -13.53 5.45
N GLU A 57 -17.66 -12.50 4.67
CA GLU A 57 -19.01 -12.31 4.11
C GLU A 57 -19.42 -13.48 3.18
N LEU A 58 -18.45 -14.17 2.58
CA LEU A 58 -18.66 -15.38 1.78
C LEU A 58 -18.66 -16.68 2.62
N GLY A 59 -18.62 -16.58 3.95
CA GLY A 59 -18.66 -17.72 4.86
C GLY A 59 -17.32 -18.44 5.06
N ALA A 60 -16.21 -17.85 4.64
CA ALA A 60 -14.88 -18.39 4.88
C ALA A 60 -14.30 -17.90 6.23
N ASP A 61 -13.35 -18.65 6.80
CA ASP A 61 -12.63 -18.27 8.02
C ASP A 61 -11.12 -18.10 7.74
N PRO A 62 -10.70 -16.93 7.21
CA PRO A 62 -9.32 -16.69 6.88
C PRO A 62 -8.47 -16.28 8.10
N GLU A 63 -7.24 -16.78 8.14
CA GLU A 63 -6.21 -16.33 9.08
C GLU A 63 -5.36 -15.23 8.42
N MET A 64 -4.95 -14.22 9.17
CA MET A 64 -4.11 -13.12 8.67
C MET A 64 -2.93 -12.87 9.59
N ARG A 65 -1.76 -12.63 9.00
CA ARG A 65 -0.57 -12.13 9.68
C ARG A 65 -0.06 -10.87 9.01
N ILE A 66 0.00 -9.78 9.77
CA ILE A 66 0.65 -8.54 9.33
C ILE A 66 2.16 -8.70 9.42
N LEU A 67 2.85 -8.29 8.36
CA LEU A 67 4.28 -8.28 8.19
C LEU A 67 4.73 -6.81 8.10
N ALA A 68 5.56 -6.38 9.04
CA ALA A 68 6.15 -5.06 8.98
C ALA A 68 7.14 -4.99 7.82
N THR A 69 6.91 -4.09 6.86
CA THR A 69 7.83 -3.82 5.74
C THR A 69 8.35 -2.39 5.86
N PRO A 70 9.45 -2.16 6.58
CA PRO A 70 10.04 -0.83 6.66
C PRO A 70 10.74 -0.49 5.34
N ILE A 71 10.52 0.72 4.85
CA ILE A 71 11.32 1.34 3.80
C ILE A 71 12.18 2.43 4.43
N ASP A 72 13.47 2.41 4.12
CA ASP A 72 14.43 3.41 4.57
C ASP A 72 14.35 4.64 3.65
N LEU A 73 13.89 5.77 4.20
CA LEU A 73 13.77 7.05 3.52
C LEU A 73 14.82 8.06 3.97
N THR A 74 15.88 7.60 4.64
CA THR A 74 16.93 8.48 5.17
C THR A 74 17.52 9.35 4.07
N GLY A 75 17.48 10.68 4.27
CA GLY A 75 18.00 11.66 3.33
C GLY A 75 17.13 11.92 2.09
N LEU A 76 15.97 11.27 1.95
CA LEU A 76 15.12 11.46 0.76
C LEU A 76 14.28 12.74 0.79
N PHE A 77 14.10 13.36 1.95
CA PHE A 77 13.39 14.64 2.12
C PHE A 77 14.28 15.87 1.99
N GLU A 78 15.58 15.65 1.79
CA GLU A 78 16.57 16.72 1.67
C GLU A 78 16.47 17.44 0.30
N PRO A 79 16.91 18.71 0.20
CA PRO A 79 16.64 19.54 -0.97
C PRO A 79 17.42 19.13 -2.24
N GLU A 80 18.36 18.20 -2.15
CA GLU A 80 19.23 17.75 -3.24
C GLU A 80 18.43 17.20 -4.42
N PRO A 81 18.86 17.47 -5.68
CA PRO A 81 18.16 17.00 -6.87
C PRO A 81 17.98 15.48 -6.93
N VAL A 82 18.98 14.71 -6.48
CA VAL A 82 18.95 13.24 -6.50
C VAL A 82 17.94 12.69 -5.49
N ALA A 83 17.92 13.24 -4.28
CA ALA A 83 16.95 12.86 -3.24
C ALA A 83 15.51 13.08 -3.72
N LYS A 84 15.24 14.26 -4.30
CA LYS A 84 13.93 14.60 -4.89
C LYS A 84 13.50 13.68 -6.01
N LEU A 85 14.42 13.29 -6.89
CA LEU A 85 14.12 12.36 -7.97
C LEU A 85 13.72 10.99 -7.42
N VAL A 86 14.52 10.43 -6.51
CA VAL A 86 14.24 9.12 -5.90
C VAL A 86 12.93 9.14 -5.11
N LEU A 87 12.69 10.18 -4.31
CA LEU A 87 11.43 10.35 -3.58
C LEU A 87 10.24 10.43 -4.55
N SER A 88 10.38 11.18 -5.65
CA SER A 88 9.33 11.26 -6.66
C SER A 88 9.05 9.91 -7.31
N GLU A 89 10.07 9.13 -7.68
CA GLU A 89 9.88 7.82 -8.30
C GLU A 89 9.19 6.84 -7.34
N LEU A 90 9.59 6.86 -6.06
CA LEU A 90 8.93 6.08 -5.01
C LEU A 90 7.46 6.46 -4.87
N LEU A 91 7.15 7.76 -4.81
CA LEU A 91 5.78 8.24 -4.69
C LEU A 91 4.94 7.94 -5.93
N SER A 92 5.53 8.03 -7.13
CA SER A 92 4.86 7.60 -8.37
C SER A 92 4.49 6.12 -8.32
N PHE A 93 5.42 5.26 -7.88
CA PHE A 93 5.17 3.84 -7.70
C PHE A 93 4.05 3.57 -6.68
N CYS A 94 4.13 4.21 -5.51
CA CYS A 94 3.15 4.03 -4.43
C CYS A 94 1.76 4.49 -4.87
N LEU A 95 1.67 5.67 -5.49
CA LEU A 95 0.40 6.26 -5.89
C LEU A 95 -0.15 5.74 -7.24
N GLN A 96 0.64 4.94 -7.95
CA GLN A 96 0.31 4.41 -9.27
C GLN A 96 -0.05 5.52 -10.27
N LEU A 97 0.71 6.62 -10.23
CA LEU A 97 0.54 7.80 -11.09
C LEU A 97 1.88 8.51 -11.27
N GLU A 98 1.94 9.48 -12.18
CA GLU A 98 3.12 10.32 -12.36
C GLU A 98 3.17 11.46 -11.35
N PHE A 99 3.84 11.25 -10.20
CA PHE A 99 3.84 12.17 -9.06
C PHE A 99 4.33 13.58 -9.44
N ASN A 100 5.33 13.67 -10.31
CA ASN A 100 5.88 14.95 -10.76
C ASN A 100 4.89 15.79 -11.56
N LEU A 101 3.86 15.19 -12.15
CA LEU A 101 2.83 15.91 -12.91
C LEU A 101 1.75 16.53 -12.01
N LEU A 102 1.70 16.18 -10.72
CA LEU A 102 0.74 16.76 -9.78
C LEU A 102 1.03 18.25 -9.53
N PRO A 103 0.01 19.08 -9.25
CA PRO A 103 0.21 20.44 -8.73
C PRO A 103 1.18 20.51 -7.55
N ALA A 104 1.97 21.59 -7.48
CA ALA A 104 3.02 21.74 -6.47
C ALA A 104 2.50 21.60 -5.02
N GLN A 105 1.32 22.14 -4.73
CA GLN A 105 0.70 22.03 -3.42
C GLN A 105 0.36 20.57 -3.06
N GLN A 106 -0.24 19.82 -3.99
CA GLN A 106 -0.57 18.41 -3.77
C GLN A 106 0.68 17.56 -3.53
N ARG A 107 1.76 17.82 -4.28
CA ARG A 107 3.05 17.15 -4.05
C ARG A 107 3.59 17.44 -2.65
N ALA A 108 3.51 18.70 -2.21
CA ALA A 108 3.96 19.09 -0.87
C ALA A 108 3.13 18.40 0.24
N ASP A 109 1.81 18.36 0.10
CA ASP A 109 0.90 17.73 1.07
C ASP A 109 1.17 16.21 1.17
N ILE A 110 1.39 15.55 0.04
CA ILE A 110 1.73 14.11 -0.01
C ILE A 110 3.10 13.86 0.65
N ILE A 111 4.11 14.66 0.34
CA ILE A 111 5.44 14.54 0.95
C ILE A 111 5.34 14.70 2.46
N GLN A 112 4.63 15.74 2.94
CA GLN A 112 4.42 15.98 4.36
C GLN A 112 3.70 14.82 5.05
N TYR A 113 2.70 14.22 4.40
CA TYR A 113 2.02 13.03 4.93
C TYR A 113 2.98 11.85 5.10
N VAL A 114 3.81 11.57 4.09
CA VAL A 114 4.77 10.45 4.15
C VAL A 114 5.86 10.70 5.18
N GLU A 115 6.44 11.90 5.19
CA GLU A 115 7.45 12.31 6.16
C GLU A 115 6.90 12.23 7.60
N GLY A 116 5.69 12.75 7.83
CA GLY A 116 5.03 12.66 9.14
C GLY A 116 4.64 11.25 9.57
N GLY A 117 4.57 10.30 8.62
CA GLY A 117 4.34 8.89 8.88
C GLY A 117 5.62 8.07 9.13
N CYS A 118 6.80 8.71 9.04
CA CYS A 118 8.07 8.04 9.29
C CYS A 118 8.40 7.95 10.77
N VAL A 119 9.19 6.94 11.13
CA VAL A 119 9.71 6.72 12.48
C VAL A 119 11.23 6.67 12.42
N GLU A 120 11.89 7.50 13.24
CA GLU A 120 13.33 7.42 13.41
C GLU A 120 13.72 6.23 14.29
N LYS A 121 14.65 5.41 13.79
CA LYS A 121 15.22 4.28 14.53
C LYS A 121 16.64 4.01 14.08
N GLU A 122 17.57 3.98 15.03
CA GLU A 122 18.98 3.62 14.78
C GLU A 122 19.64 4.45 13.66
N GLY A 123 19.32 5.75 13.62
CA GLY A 123 19.85 6.68 12.60
C GLY A 123 19.18 6.56 11.23
N LYS A 124 18.08 5.80 11.12
CA LYS A 124 17.29 5.65 9.90
C LYS A 124 15.92 6.29 10.06
N LEU A 125 15.42 6.88 8.98
CA LEU A 125 14.05 7.36 8.88
C LEU A 125 13.20 6.30 8.16
N LEU A 126 12.38 5.56 8.91
CA LEU A 126 11.66 4.39 8.39
C LEU A 126 10.19 4.68 8.14
N TRP A 127 9.72 4.45 6.92
CA TRP A 127 8.30 4.44 6.59
C TRP A 127 7.77 3.00 6.54
N TYR A 128 6.77 2.68 7.36
CA TYR A 128 6.25 1.31 7.45
C TYR A 128 5.10 1.10 6.47
N LEU A 129 5.35 0.23 5.49
CA LEU A 129 4.38 -0.20 4.48
C LEU A 129 4.01 -1.67 4.71
N PRO A 130 3.20 -1.99 5.74
CA PRO A 130 2.96 -3.37 6.10
C PRO A 130 2.32 -4.13 4.94
N ASN A 131 2.76 -5.38 4.75
CA ASN A 131 2.05 -6.35 3.94
C ASN A 131 1.32 -7.33 4.86
N ALA A 132 0.42 -8.13 4.32
CA ALA A 132 -0.25 -9.20 5.04
C ALA A 132 -0.12 -10.51 4.28
N ALA A 133 0.16 -11.58 5.01
CA ALA A 133 -0.06 -12.94 4.55
C ALA A 133 -1.45 -13.37 5.01
N VAL A 134 -2.31 -13.73 4.06
CA VAL A 134 -3.66 -14.22 4.31
C VAL A 134 -3.71 -15.70 3.92
N TYR A 135 -4.25 -16.52 4.82
CA TYR A 135 -4.36 -17.96 4.68
C TYR A 135 -5.82 -18.38 4.71
N LEU A 136 -6.19 -19.29 3.83
CA LEU A 136 -7.50 -19.94 3.83
C LEU A 136 -7.30 -21.45 3.79
N LYS A 137 -7.73 -22.13 4.85
CA LYS A 137 -7.77 -23.59 4.94
C LYS A 137 -9.07 -24.08 4.29
N LEU A 138 -8.97 -25.15 3.49
CA LEU A 138 -10.04 -25.63 2.61
C LEU A 138 -10.39 -27.10 2.86
#